data_AF-A0A1D7W501-F1
#
_entry.id   AF-A0A1D7W501-F1
#
_cell.length_a   1.000
_cell.length_b   1.000
_cell.length_c   1.000
_cell.angle_alpha   90.00
_cell.angle_beta   90.00
_cell.angle_gamma   90.00
#
_symmetry.space_group_name_H-M   'P 1'
#
loop_
_entity.id
_entity.type
_entity.pdbx_description
1 polymer ?
#
loop_
_entity_poly.entity_id
_entity_poly.type
_entity_poly.pdbx_seq_one_letter_code
_entity_poly.pdbx_strand_id
1 'polypeptide(L)'
;MSAIVTYLNCGKKNRVPAAASGYPRCGACKSVVPWIVDAGDADFAEVVEKAPQVVLVDLWATWCGPCRMVSPALEKVATERAGELKLVKVDVDAAPETARKFSVQTVPTLLILNQGNVLSRQSGAAPPDGLRRWVDEALQKKAGSAGGAP
;
A
#
# COMPACT_ATOMS: atom_id res chain seq x y z
N MET A 1 -9.81 0.53 -10.61
CA MET A 1 -9.11 0.53 -11.94
C MET A 1 -8.03 -0.57 -11.97
N SER A 2 -7.27 -0.77 -13.05
CA SER A 2 -6.15 -1.75 -13.10
C SER A 2 -4.82 -1.05 -13.38
N ALA A 3 -3.77 -1.34 -12.61
CA ALA A 3 -2.44 -0.79 -12.80
C ALA A 3 -1.59 -1.70 -13.70
N ILE A 4 -0.61 -1.13 -14.43
CA ILE A 4 0.37 -1.92 -15.20
C ILE A 4 1.68 -1.97 -14.43
N VAL A 5 2.10 -3.17 -14.04
CA VAL A 5 3.36 -3.41 -13.32
C VAL A 5 4.28 -4.27 -14.18
N THR A 6 5.53 -3.84 -14.36
CA THR A 6 6.58 -4.66 -15.00
C THR A 6 7.36 -5.37 -13.89
N TYR A 7 7.40 -6.70 -13.91
CA TYR A 7 8.12 -7.47 -12.88
C TYR A 7 9.42 -8.07 -13.43
N LEU A 8 10.50 -7.90 -12.65
CA LEU A 8 11.88 -8.19 -13.05
C LEU A 8 12.16 -9.67 -13.34
N ASN A 9 11.30 -10.60 -12.90
CA ASN A 9 11.55 -12.02 -13.10
C ASN A 9 11.42 -12.49 -14.57
N CYS A 10 10.52 -11.90 -15.37
CA CYS A 10 10.36 -12.30 -16.78
C CYS A 10 10.18 -11.12 -17.75
N GLY A 11 10.28 -9.87 -17.25
CA GLY A 11 10.14 -8.66 -18.05
C GLY A 11 8.73 -8.37 -18.57
N LYS A 12 7.75 -9.24 -18.32
CA LYS A 12 6.38 -9.06 -18.82
C LYS A 12 5.64 -7.96 -18.04
N LYS A 13 4.95 -7.09 -18.77
CA LYS A 13 3.96 -6.16 -18.24
C LYS A 13 2.70 -6.92 -17.83
N ASN A 14 2.24 -6.72 -16.59
CA ASN A 14 1.04 -7.36 -16.06
C ASN A 14 0.02 -6.30 -15.67
N ARG A 15 -1.27 -6.58 -15.95
CA ARG A 15 -2.37 -5.81 -15.38
C ARG A 15 -2.66 -6.35 -13.98
N VAL A 16 -2.62 -5.46 -12.99
CA VAL A 16 -2.89 -5.76 -11.59
C VAL A 16 -4.25 -5.15 -11.23
N PRO A 17 -5.23 -5.96 -10.76
CA PRO A 17 -6.54 -5.44 -10.37
C PRO A 17 -6.42 -4.58 -9.10
N ALA A 18 -7.32 -3.61 -8.93
CA ALA A 18 -7.38 -2.83 -7.69
C ALA A 18 -7.79 -3.67 -6.47
N ALA A 19 -8.58 -4.73 -6.63
CA ALA A 19 -8.98 -5.62 -5.54
C ALA A 19 -9.07 -7.08 -6.01
N ALA A 20 -8.69 -8.03 -5.14
CA ALA A 20 -8.82 -9.48 -5.32
C ALA A 20 -8.59 -10.20 -3.97
N SER A 21 -9.02 -11.45 -3.86
CA SER A 21 -8.85 -12.25 -2.64
C SER A 21 -7.43 -12.80 -2.41
N GLY A 22 -6.62 -12.92 -3.48
CA GLY A 22 -5.22 -13.34 -3.42
C GLY A 22 -4.28 -12.31 -4.00
N TYR A 23 -2.98 -12.62 -4.06
CA TYR A 23 -1.99 -11.73 -4.65
C TYR A 23 -1.94 -11.83 -6.18
N PRO A 24 -1.72 -10.70 -6.88
CA PRO A 24 -1.59 -10.70 -8.33
C PRO A 24 -0.38 -11.53 -8.76
N ARG A 25 -0.57 -12.31 -9.83
CA ARG A 25 0.47 -13.16 -10.41
C ARG A 25 0.72 -12.79 -11.85
N CYS A 26 1.97 -12.96 -12.28
CA CYS A 26 2.35 -12.74 -13.66
C CYS A 26 1.62 -13.73 -14.59
N GLY A 27 1.02 -13.22 -15.67
CA GLY A 27 0.30 -14.06 -16.63
C GLY A 27 1.19 -15.09 -17.34
N ALA A 28 2.50 -14.79 -17.49
CA ALA A 28 3.48 -15.68 -18.13
C ALA A 28 4.14 -16.65 -17.15
N CYS A 29 4.94 -16.15 -16.21
CA CYS A 29 5.75 -17.01 -15.33
C CYS A 29 5.08 -17.38 -14.00
N LYS A 30 3.86 -16.88 -13.74
CA LYS A 30 3.06 -17.17 -12.53
C LYS A 30 3.66 -16.72 -11.19
N SER A 31 4.85 -16.09 -11.19
CA SER A 31 5.41 -15.43 -10.00
C SER A 31 4.47 -14.36 -9.48
N VAL A 32 4.48 -14.15 -8.17
CA VAL A 32 3.79 -13.02 -7.54
C VAL A 32 4.41 -11.72 -8.06
N VAL A 33 3.57 -10.74 -8.36
CA VAL A 33 4.00 -9.40 -8.78
C VAL A 33 3.65 -8.39 -7.70
N PRO A 34 4.38 -7.26 -7.62
CA PRO A 34 4.05 -6.18 -6.69
C PRO A 34 2.61 -5.71 -6.89
N TRP A 35 1.90 -5.50 -5.79
CA TRP A 35 0.54 -4.96 -5.82
C TRP A 35 0.57 -3.49 -5.44
N ILE A 36 0.70 -2.64 -6.47
CA ILE A 36 0.74 -1.18 -6.35
C ILE A 36 -0.40 -0.64 -7.20
N VAL A 37 -1.34 0.07 -6.58
CA VAL A 37 -2.53 0.62 -7.23
C VAL A 37 -2.90 1.97 -6.63
N ASP A 38 -3.72 2.73 -7.35
CA ASP A 38 -4.34 3.95 -6.83
C ASP A 38 -5.76 3.65 -6.33
N ALA A 39 -6.24 4.46 -5.38
CA ALA A 39 -7.63 4.47 -4.93
C ALA A 39 -8.09 5.90 -4.64
N GLY A 40 -9.40 6.11 -4.64
CA GLY A 40 -10.04 7.35 -4.21
C GLY A 40 -11.30 7.06 -3.40
N ASP A 41 -12.06 8.10 -3.05
CA ASP A 41 -13.23 7.98 -2.17
C ASP A 41 -14.25 6.93 -2.66
N ALA A 42 -14.44 6.82 -3.98
CA ALA A 42 -15.40 5.89 -4.58
C ALA A 42 -15.06 4.41 -4.41
N ASP A 43 -13.77 4.05 -4.26
CA ASP A 43 -13.31 2.65 -4.21
C ASP A 43 -12.43 2.32 -3.00
N PHE A 44 -12.14 3.28 -2.11
CA PHE A 44 -11.29 3.09 -0.93
C PHE A 44 -11.74 1.92 -0.06
N ALA A 45 -13.04 1.80 0.22
CA ALA A 45 -13.57 0.73 1.05
C ALA A 45 -13.27 -0.67 0.47
N GLU A 46 -13.40 -0.83 -0.85
CA GLU A 46 -13.16 -2.11 -1.53
C GLU A 46 -11.66 -2.39 -1.68
N VAL A 47 -10.88 -1.36 -2.02
CA VAL A 47 -9.45 -1.48 -2.32
C VAL A 47 -8.60 -1.59 -1.05
N VAL A 48 -9.02 -0.96 0.05
CA VAL A 48 -8.23 -0.87 1.30
C VAL A 48 -8.91 -1.59 2.45
N GLU A 49 -10.17 -1.26 2.75
CA GLU A 49 -10.77 -1.67 4.02
C GLU A 49 -11.24 -3.12 4.03
N LYS A 50 -11.74 -3.60 2.90
CA LYS A 50 -12.16 -4.99 2.72
C LYS A 50 -11.02 -5.88 2.20
N ALA A 51 -9.86 -5.31 1.92
CA ALA A 51 -8.72 -6.08 1.43
C ALA A 51 -8.31 -7.13 2.50
N PRO A 52 -8.19 -8.41 2.13
CA PRO A 52 -7.73 -9.44 3.06
C PRO A 52 -6.22 -9.37 3.31
N GLN A 53 -5.47 -8.64 2.47
CA GLN A 53 -4.05 -8.38 2.65
C GLN A 53 -3.80 -7.20 3.60
N VAL A 54 -2.58 -7.10 4.13
CA VAL A 54 -2.10 -5.87 4.78
C VAL A 54 -1.92 -4.80 3.70
N VAL A 55 -2.47 -3.61 3.95
CA VAL A 55 -2.46 -2.49 3.02
C VAL A 55 -1.64 -1.34 3.58
N LEU A 56 -0.57 -0.96 2.88
CA LEU A 56 0.13 0.30 3.08
C LEU A 56 -0.56 1.37 2.23
N VAL A 57 -1.03 2.43 2.87
CA VAL A 57 -1.64 3.59 2.20
C VAL A 57 -0.67 4.76 2.23
N ASP A 58 -0.35 5.29 1.06
CA ASP A 58 0.38 6.54 0.85
C ASP A 58 -0.63 7.66 0.56
N LEU A 59 -0.95 8.47 1.57
CA LEU A 59 -1.79 9.66 1.42
C LEU A 59 -0.87 10.82 1.00
N TRP A 60 -0.91 11.17 -0.28
CA TRP A 60 0.00 12.12 -0.92
C TRP A 60 -0.75 13.25 -1.62
N ALA A 61 -0.01 14.26 -2.12
CA ALA A 61 -0.56 15.33 -2.96
C ALA A 61 0.47 15.81 -3.99
N THR A 62 0.02 16.42 -5.08
CA THR A 62 0.90 16.90 -6.18
C THR A 62 1.86 18.03 -5.77
N TRP A 63 1.41 18.87 -4.83
CA TRP A 63 2.17 19.99 -4.27
C TRP A 63 3.14 19.58 -3.16
N CYS A 64 3.12 18.30 -2.75
CA CYS A 64 3.96 17.79 -1.67
C CYS A 64 5.38 17.46 -2.16
N GLY A 65 6.33 18.35 -1.83
CA GLY A 65 7.77 18.12 -2.10
C GLY A 65 8.30 16.80 -1.53
N PRO A 66 8.12 16.51 -0.22
CA PRO A 66 8.61 15.27 0.38
C PRO A 66 8.00 13.98 -0.22
N CYS A 67 6.76 14.04 -0.70
CA CYS A 67 6.08 12.88 -1.29
C CYS A 67 6.82 12.35 -2.53
N ARG A 68 7.47 13.23 -3.30
CA ARG A 68 8.25 12.85 -4.49
C ARG A 68 9.39 11.87 -4.19
N MET A 69 9.89 11.87 -2.94
CA MET A 69 10.91 10.93 -2.49
C MET A 69 10.33 9.74 -1.74
N VAL A 70 9.25 9.94 -0.98
CA VAL A 70 8.62 8.90 -0.17
C VAL A 70 7.88 7.89 -1.04
N SER A 71 7.05 8.32 -1.99
CA SER A 71 6.25 7.39 -2.81
C SER A 71 7.12 6.37 -3.57
N PRO A 72 8.22 6.75 -4.25
CA PRO A 72 9.11 5.77 -4.89
C PRO A 72 9.80 4.82 -3.89
N ALA A 73 10.11 5.30 -2.68
CA ALA A 73 10.67 4.44 -1.63
C ALA A 73 9.65 3.39 -1.18
N LEU A 74 8.38 3.76 -1.01
CA LEU A 74 7.30 2.82 -0.68
C LEU A 74 7.02 1.82 -1.81
N GLU A 75 7.07 2.25 -3.07
CA GLU A 75 6.95 1.33 -4.22
C GLU A 75 8.07 0.28 -4.23
N LYS A 76 9.29 0.67 -3.85
CA LYS A 76 10.41 -0.26 -3.68
C LYS A 76 10.16 -1.24 -2.54
N VAL A 77 9.68 -0.78 -1.38
CA VAL A 77 9.32 -1.66 -0.25
C VAL A 77 8.21 -2.65 -0.65
N ALA A 78 7.16 -2.17 -1.32
CA ALA A 78 6.06 -3.00 -1.80
C ALA A 78 6.53 -4.03 -2.85
N THR A 79 7.55 -3.69 -3.63
CA THR A 79 8.18 -4.62 -4.57
C THR A 79 9.01 -5.69 -3.86
N GLU A 80 9.80 -5.28 -2.84
CA GLU A 80 10.61 -6.18 -2.01
C GLU A 80 9.75 -7.13 -1.14
N ARG A 81 8.51 -6.74 -0.83
CA ARG A 81 7.54 -7.51 -0.01
C ARG A 81 6.33 -8.00 -0.82
N ALA A 82 6.54 -8.23 -2.13
CA ALA A 82 5.46 -8.70 -3.00
C ALA A 82 4.92 -10.05 -2.52
N GLY A 83 3.62 -10.12 -2.22
CA GLY A 83 3.00 -11.31 -1.63
C GLY A 83 2.73 -11.21 -0.12
N GLU A 84 3.14 -10.12 0.52
CA GLU A 84 2.88 -9.86 1.95
C GLU A 84 2.11 -8.55 2.17
N LEU A 85 2.26 -7.63 1.22
CA LEU A 85 1.83 -6.24 1.33
C LEU A 85 1.24 -5.76 0.00
N LYS A 86 0.19 -4.95 0.09
CA LYS A 86 -0.36 -4.14 -0.99
C LYS A 86 -0.11 -2.66 -0.73
N LEU A 87 0.44 -1.93 -1.70
CA LEU A 87 0.57 -0.48 -1.65
C LEU A 87 -0.59 0.18 -2.39
N VAL A 88 -1.26 1.11 -1.71
CA VAL A 88 -2.34 1.93 -2.26
C VAL A 88 -1.96 3.39 -2.15
N LYS A 89 -1.93 4.08 -3.28
CA LYS A 89 -1.65 5.52 -3.34
C LYS A 89 -2.96 6.27 -3.44
N VAL A 90 -3.13 7.30 -2.63
CA VAL A 90 -4.35 8.10 -2.58
C VAL A 90 -3.96 9.56 -2.60
N ASP A 91 -4.39 10.25 -3.66
CA ASP A 91 -4.27 11.70 -3.75
C ASP A 91 -5.33 12.34 -2.84
N VAL A 92 -4.89 13.06 -1.80
CA VAL A 92 -5.80 13.67 -0.81
C VAL A 92 -6.62 14.81 -1.39
N ASP A 93 -6.17 15.43 -2.50
CA ASP A 93 -6.92 16.47 -3.20
C ASP A 93 -8.10 15.85 -3.97
N ALA A 94 -7.94 14.62 -4.45
CA ALA A 94 -8.97 13.86 -5.18
C ALA A 94 -9.86 12.99 -4.26
N ALA A 95 -9.42 12.73 -3.03
CA ALA A 95 -10.10 11.87 -2.06
C ALA A 95 -10.30 12.58 -0.70
N PRO A 96 -11.05 13.69 -0.65
CA PRO A 96 -11.22 14.49 0.55
C PRO A 96 -12.00 13.76 1.68
N GLU A 97 -12.87 12.80 1.37
CA GLU A 97 -13.54 12.00 2.40
C GLU A 97 -12.55 11.08 3.10
N THR A 98 -11.68 10.41 2.33
CA THR A 98 -10.59 9.59 2.84
C THR A 98 -9.63 10.42 3.69
N ALA A 99 -9.23 11.61 3.22
CA ALA A 99 -8.36 12.52 3.97
C ALA A 99 -8.99 12.93 5.32
N ARG A 100 -10.29 13.27 5.33
CA ARG A 100 -11.03 13.57 6.57
C ARG A 100 -11.14 12.36 7.48
N LYS A 101 -11.45 11.17 6.94
CA LYS A 101 -11.60 9.93 7.70
C LYS A 101 -10.37 9.60 8.52
N PHE A 102 -9.18 9.84 7.97
CA PHE A 102 -7.91 9.60 8.65
C PHE A 102 -7.31 10.85 9.28
N SER A 103 -8.08 11.95 9.39
CA SER A 103 -7.61 13.22 9.97
C SER A 103 -6.26 13.65 9.41
N VAL A 104 -6.12 13.64 8.08
CA VAL A 104 -4.87 14.03 7.41
C VAL A 104 -4.70 15.55 7.53
N GLN A 105 -3.69 15.96 8.29
CA GLN A 105 -3.32 17.37 8.46
C GLN A 105 -2.09 17.74 7.63
N THR A 106 -1.22 16.76 7.36
CA THR A 106 0.02 16.94 6.62
C THR A 106 0.24 15.76 5.69
N VAL A 107 0.87 16.01 4.54
CA VAL A 107 1.30 14.98 3.59
C VAL A 107 2.83 14.94 3.52
N PRO A 108 3.44 13.75 3.32
CA PRO A 108 2.76 12.47 3.24
C PRO A 108 2.24 12.02 4.62
N THR A 109 1.06 11.39 4.65
CA THR A 109 0.61 10.59 5.80
C THR A 109 0.55 9.14 5.35
N LEU A 110 1.24 8.27 6.06
CA LEU A 110 1.33 6.86 5.73
C LEU A 110 0.57 6.03 6.76
N LEU A 111 -0.20 5.06 6.29
CA LEU A 111 -0.96 4.16 7.15
C LEU A 111 -0.68 2.72 6.77
N ILE A 112 -0.66 1.83 7.75
CA ILE A 112 -0.71 0.38 7.51
C ILE A 112 -2.02 -0.11 8.09
N LEU A 113 -2.87 -0.68 7.24
CA LEU A 113 -4.18 -1.19 7.61
C LEU A 113 -4.25 -2.71 7.42
N ASN A 114 -5.07 -3.35 8.23
CA ASN A 114 -5.51 -4.72 8.02
C ASN A 114 -7.03 -4.79 8.22
N GLN A 115 -7.75 -5.07 7.13
CA GLN A 115 -9.22 -5.15 7.13
C GLN A 115 -9.87 -3.91 7.77
N GLY A 116 -9.44 -2.73 7.33
CA GLY A 116 -9.93 -1.43 7.81
C GLY A 116 -9.36 -0.96 9.16
N ASN A 117 -8.67 -1.82 9.90
CA ASN A 117 -8.06 -1.44 11.18
C ASN A 117 -6.65 -0.87 10.97
N VAL A 118 -6.37 0.30 11.52
CA VAL A 118 -5.04 0.92 11.47
C VAL A 118 -4.09 0.18 12.42
N LEU A 119 -3.09 -0.51 11.85
CA LEU A 119 -2.03 -1.20 12.58
C LEU A 119 -0.92 -0.25 13.00
N SER A 120 -0.58 0.69 12.12
CA SER A 120 0.48 1.67 12.31
C SER A 120 0.25 2.92 11.47
N ARG A 121 0.77 4.05 11.93
CA ARG A 121 0.73 5.35 11.26
C ARG A 121 2.11 5.99 11.30
N GLN A 122 2.51 6.58 10.19
CA GLN A 122 3.69 7.42 10.09
C GLN A 122 3.27 8.76 9.48
N SER A 123 3.48 9.85 10.22
CA SER A 123 3.17 11.19 9.75
C SER A 123 4.44 11.85 9.25
N GLY A 124 4.45 12.31 8.00
CA GLY A 124 5.58 12.95 7.37
C GLY A 124 6.57 11.96 6.73
N ALA A 125 7.62 12.54 6.13
CA ALA A 125 8.65 11.77 5.45
C ALA A 125 9.60 11.09 6.43
N ALA A 126 10.05 9.89 6.07
CA ALA A 126 11.12 9.18 6.75
C ALA A 126 12.16 8.67 5.72
N PRO A 127 13.42 8.44 6.14
CA PRO A 127 14.42 7.83 5.27
C PRO A 127 13.97 6.44 4.78
N PRO A 128 14.42 5.96 3.61
CA PRO A 128 14.02 4.66 3.06
C PRO A 128 14.16 3.49 4.02
N ASP A 129 15.26 3.43 4.79
CA ASP A 129 15.46 2.34 5.76
C ASP A 129 14.57 2.49 7.01
N GLY A 130 14.17 3.71 7.34
CA GLY A 130 13.13 3.96 8.35
C GLY A 130 11.77 3.44 7.89
N LEU A 131 11.41 3.71 6.63
CA LEU A 131 10.15 3.22 6.03
C LEU A 131 10.11 1.68 5.98
N ARG A 132 11.21 1.04 5.57
CA ARG A 132 11.32 -0.44 5.58
C ARG A 132 11.08 -1.02 6.97
N ARG A 133 11.83 -0.53 7.97
CA ARG A 133 11.69 -1.01 9.36
C ARG A 133 10.28 -0.83 9.89
N TRP A 134 9.69 0.35 9.67
CA TRP A 134 8.32 0.64 10.08
C TRP A 134 7.29 -0.32 9.45
N VAL A 135 7.45 -0.66 8.17
CA VAL A 135 6.60 -1.66 7.49
C VAL A 135 6.81 -3.06 8.08
N ASP A 136 8.07 -3.48 8.27
CA ASP A 136 8.40 -4.81 8.80
C ASP A 136 7.85 -5.02 10.21
N GLU A 137 7.95 -4.01 11.08
CA GLU A 137 7.39 -4.05 12.44
C GLU A 137 5.86 -4.23 12.41
N ALA A 138 5.16 -3.55 11.50
CA ALA A 138 3.72 -3.68 11.37
C ALA A 138 3.30 -5.07 10.84
N LEU A 139 4.06 -5.63 9.90
CA LEU A 139 3.83 -7.00 9.39
C LEU A 139 4.04 -8.05 10.49
N GLN A 140 5.11 -7.90 11.30
CA GLN A 140 5.37 -8.78 12.44
C GLN A 140 4.25 -8.71 13.49
N LYS A 141 3.78 -7.50 13.82
CA LYS A 141 2.65 -7.30 14.74
C LYS A 141 1.38 -8.00 14.25
N LYS A 142 1.09 -7.94 12.95
CA LYS A 142 -0.05 -8.65 12.35
C LYS A 142 0.12 -10.17 12.43
N ALA A 143 1.30 -10.70 12.14
CA ALA A 143 1.59 -12.13 12.23
C ALA A 143 1.42 -12.67 13.66
N GLY A 144 1.93 -11.94 14.66
CA GLY A 144 1.78 -12.30 16.08
C GLY A 144 0.33 -12.25 16.57
N SER A 145 -0.50 -11.36 16.00
CA SER A 145 -1.93 -11.26 16.32
C SER A 145 -2.77 -12.40 15.70
N ALA A 146 -2.26 -13.11 14.69
CA ALA A 146 -2.94 -14.22 14.03
C ALA A 146 -2.67 -15.59 14.69
N GLY A 147 -1.62 -15.71 15.51
CA GLY A 147 -1.28 -16.94 16.24
C GLY A 147 -1.94 -17.10 17.61
N GLY A 148 -2.96 -16.28 17.92
CA GLY A 148 -3.60 -16.21 19.24
C GLY A 148 -5.04 -16.74 19.33
N ALA A 149 -5.55 -17.44 18.31
CA ALA A 149 -6.85 -18.11 18.40
C ALA A 149 -6.64 -19.56 18.87
N PRO A 150 -7.26 -19.99 20.00
CA PRO A 150 -7.31 -21.41 20.37
C PRO A 150 -8.09 -22.25 19.36
#